data_AF-A0A1I0EH31-F1
#
_entry.id   AF-A0A1I0EH31-F1
#
_cell.length_a   1.000
_cell.length_b   1.000
_cell.length_c   1.000
_cell.angle_alpha   90.00
_cell.angle_beta   90.00
_cell.angle_gamma   90.00
#
_symmetry.space_group_name_H-M   'P 1'
#
loop_
_entity.id
_entity.type
_entity.pdbx_description
1 polymer ?
#
loop_
_entity_poly.entity_id
_entity_poly.type
_entity_poly.pdbx_seq_one_letter_code
_entity_poly.pdbx_strand_id
1 'polypeptide(L)'
;MAQFVFNVAKGKVAAYYERVDNNDPADAAIVILALAQTGIESDAVLKDKETLSDVLAGTTNEVTNANYARKVLTDADIVALAPDHVNDKMVCYVPDQTFANITAGDNWSNLVFCYDPDTAGGTDAEIIPLTINAFSKTPDGSDIIMTAPNGFYEATDAP
;
A
#
# COMPACT_ATOMS: atom_id res chain seq x y z
N MET A 1 11.65 9.79 -3.49
CA MET A 1 11.61 8.41 -3.00
C MET A 1 11.39 7.50 -4.18
N ALA A 2 12.17 6.44 -4.34
CA ALA A 2 11.95 5.47 -5.41
C ALA A 2 10.73 4.58 -5.08
N GLN A 3 10.08 4.05 -6.11
CA GLN A 3 9.12 2.96 -5.92
C GLN A 3 9.88 1.65 -5.71
N PHE A 4 9.50 0.86 -4.69
CA PHE A 4 10.13 -0.44 -4.46
C PHE A 4 9.23 -1.42 -3.70
N VAL A 5 9.60 -2.70 -3.78
CA VAL A 5 9.06 -3.77 -2.93
C VAL A 5 9.93 -3.91 -1.69
N PHE A 6 9.30 -3.95 -0.50
CA PHE A 6 10.02 -4.15 0.76
C PHE A 6 10.70 -5.53 0.77
N ASN A 7 11.87 -5.64 1.41
CA ASN A 7 12.63 -6.88 1.43
C ASN A 7 11.83 -8.04 2.03
N VAL A 8 10.96 -7.78 3.01
CA VAL A 8 10.06 -8.78 3.62
C VAL A 8 9.05 -9.37 2.63
N ALA A 9 8.63 -8.59 1.62
CA ALA A 9 7.55 -8.94 0.69
C ALA A 9 8.04 -9.42 -0.70
N LYS A 10 9.35 -9.33 -0.98
CA LYS A 10 9.92 -9.79 -2.26
C LYS A 10 9.54 -11.26 -2.52
N GLY A 11 8.99 -11.50 -3.71
CA GLY A 11 8.52 -12.83 -4.15
C GLY A 11 7.20 -13.29 -3.52
N LYS A 12 6.59 -12.48 -2.63
CA LYS A 12 5.35 -12.85 -1.91
C LYS A 12 4.19 -11.90 -2.18
N VAL A 13 4.40 -10.76 -2.84
CA VAL A 13 3.36 -9.75 -3.06
C VAL A 13 2.11 -10.35 -3.72
N ALA A 14 2.28 -11.08 -4.83
CA ALA A 14 1.16 -11.75 -5.51
C ALA A 14 0.48 -12.81 -4.64
N ALA A 15 1.24 -13.56 -3.84
CA ALA A 15 0.68 -14.56 -2.92
C ALA A 15 -0.14 -13.91 -1.80
N TYR A 16 0.32 -12.80 -1.22
CA TYR A 16 -0.46 -12.06 -0.22
C TYR A 16 -1.71 -11.42 -0.83
N TYR A 17 -1.62 -10.94 -2.06
CA TYR A 17 -2.78 -10.45 -2.78
C TYR A 17 -3.80 -11.57 -3.06
N GLU A 18 -3.33 -12.74 -3.51
CA GLU A 18 -4.16 -13.95 -3.70
C GLU A 18 -4.84 -14.39 -2.41
N ARG A 19 -4.17 -14.24 -1.26
CA ARG A 19 -4.77 -14.50 0.05
C ARG A 19 -5.96 -13.59 0.35
N VAL A 20 -5.84 -12.30 0.02
CA VAL A 20 -6.97 -11.35 0.15
C VAL A 20 -8.08 -11.74 -0.82
N ASP A 21 -7.77 -12.01 -2.09
CA ASP A 21 -8.74 -12.40 -3.13
C ASP A 21 -9.53 -13.66 -2.75
N ASN A 22 -8.89 -14.61 -2.07
CA ASN A 22 -9.53 -15.82 -1.57
C ASN A 22 -10.13 -15.68 -0.16
N ASN A 23 -10.01 -14.51 0.48
CA ASN A 23 -10.39 -14.29 1.88
C ASN A 23 -9.79 -15.36 2.82
N ASP A 24 -8.49 -15.64 2.68
CA ASP A 24 -7.74 -16.64 3.46
C ASP A 24 -6.46 -16.02 4.09
N PRO A 25 -6.41 -15.79 5.41
CA PRO A 25 -7.47 -16.08 6.38
C PRO A 25 -8.68 -15.15 6.19
N ALA A 26 -9.78 -15.48 6.86
CA ALA A 26 -10.93 -14.58 6.92
C ALA A 26 -10.50 -13.20 7.43
N ASP A 27 -11.11 -12.15 6.89
CA ASP A 27 -10.86 -10.74 7.23
C ASP A 27 -9.48 -10.21 6.77
N ALA A 28 -8.81 -10.95 5.88
CA ALA A 28 -7.60 -10.47 5.20
C ALA A 28 -7.92 -9.32 4.24
N ALA A 29 -7.03 -8.32 4.19
CA ALA A 29 -7.22 -7.13 3.37
C ALA A 29 -5.91 -6.53 2.83
N ILE A 30 -6.04 -5.72 1.78
CA ILE A 30 -5.00 -4.77 1.37
C ILE A 30 -5.24 -3.45 2.10
N VAL A 31 -4.23 -3.00 2.86
CA VAL A 31 -4.25 -1.72 3.55
C VAL A 31 -3.39 -0.72 2.79
N ILE A 32 -3.93 0.47 2.54
CA ILE A 32 -3.22 1.56 1.88
C ILE A 32 -3.13 2.73 2.84
N LEU A 33 -1.90 3.16 3.13
CA LEU A 33 -1.63 4.36 3.93
C LEU A 33 -0.76 5.36 3.17
N ALA A 34 -0.89 6.63 3.53
CA ALA A 34 -0.08 7.72 3.01
C ALA A 34 0.98 8.17 4.01
N LEU A 35 2.20 8.32 3.54
CA LEU A 35 3.32 8.83 4.33
C LEU A 35 3.48 10.34 4.13
N ALA A 36 3.71 11.04 5.24
CA ALA A 36 4.06 12.45 5.25
C ALA A 36 5.43 12.65 4.60
N GLN A 37 5.55 13.72 3.81
CA GLN A 37 6.82 14.09 3.18
C GLN A 37 7.89 14.49 4.21
N THR A 38 7.46 15.06 5.34
CA THR A 38 8.35 15.44 6.42
C THR A 38 8.73 14.21 7.24
N GLY A 39 10.04 14.03 7.46
CA GLY A 39 10.58 12.98 8.34
C GLY A 39 10.72 11.60 7.70
N ILE A 40 10.26 11.42 6.45
CA ILE A 40 10.36 10.13 5.77
C ILE A 40 11.82 9.65 5.67
N GLU A 41 12.07 8.45 6.18
CA GLU A 41 13.39 7.82 6.17
C GLU A 41 13.81 7.46 4.73
N SER A 42 15.12 7.29 4.51
CA SER A 42 15.64 6.94 3.17
C SER A 42 15.12 5.60 2.64
N ASP A 43 15.10 5.43 1.31
CA ASP A 43 14.77 4.17 0.64
C ASP A 43 15.52 2.96 1.22
N ALA A 44 16.80 3.13 1.57
CA ALA A 44 17.63 2.04 2.12
C ALA A 44 17.12 1.58 3.49
N VAL A 45 16.67 2.51 4.33
CA VAL A 45 16.16 2.21 5.68
C VAL A 45 14.75 1.64 5.60
N LEU A 46 13.87 2.24 4.79
CA LEU A 46 12.49 1.78 4.67
C LEU A 46 12.40 0.38 4.05
N LYS A 47 13.27 0.06 3.08
CA LYS A 47 13.25 -1.24 2.40
C LYS A 47 13.47 -2.44 3.32
N ASP A 48 14.13 -2.23 4.46
CA ASP A 48 14.44 -3.27 5.45
C ASP A 48 13.39 -3.39 6.56
N LYS A 49 12.31 -2.59 6.54
CA LYS A 49 11.22 -2.68 7.53
C LYS A 49 10.36 -3.92 7.25
N GLU A 50 9.98 -4.63 8.32
CA GLU A 50 9.27 -5.91 8.22
C GLU A 50 7.77 -5.80 8.54
N THR A 51 7.39 -4.82 9.35
CA THR A 51 5.99 -4.56 9.76
C THR A 51 5.60 -3.12 9.50
N LEU A 52 4.30 -2.82 9.45
CA LEU A 52 3.83 -1.44 9.38
C LEU A 52 4.26 -0.64 10.61
N SER A 53 4.29 -1.27 11.78
CA SER A 53 4.83 -0.66 13.00
C SER A 53 6.29 -0.22 12.82
N ASP A 54 7.12 -0.99 12.11
CA ASP A 54 8.52 -0.63 11.84
C ASP A 54 8.64 0.49 10.79
N VAL A 55 7.73 0.53 9.81
CA VAL A 55 7.65 1.60 8.82
C VAL A 55 7.29 2.93 9.47
N LEU A 56 6.38 2.91 10.44
CA LEU A 56 5.93 4.10 11.18
C LEU A 56 6.77 4.38 12.44
N ALA A 57 7.82 3.60 12.68
CA ALA A 57 8.80 3.89 13.72
C ALA A 57 9.85 4.90 13.23
N GLY A 58 10.56 5.50 14.19
CA GLY A 58 11.62 6.45 13.90
C GLY A 58 11.07 7.83 13.49
N THR A 59 11.48 8.33 12.33
CA THR A 59 11.09 9.67 11.85
C THR A 59 10.00 9.63 10.77
N THR A 60 9.74 8.47 10.17
CA THR A 60 8.71 8.30 9.14
C THR A 60 7.33 8.39 9.79
N ASN A 61 6.48 9.27 9.28
CA ASN A 61 5.14 9.48 9.82
C ASN A 61 4.08 9.15 8.79
N GLU A 62 2.99 8.54 9.25
CA GLU A 62 1.73 8.54 8.51
C GLU A 62 1.14 9.96 8.52
N VAL A 63 0.45 10.34 7.45
CA VAL A 63 -0.17 11.68 7.36
C VAL A 63 -1.26 11.85 8.41
N THR A 64 -1.39 13.07 8.93
CA THR A 64 -2.36 13.39 10.00
C THR A 64 -3.42 14.40 9.57
N ASN A 65 -3.57 14.63 8.26
CA ASN A 65 -4.58 15.53 7.71
C ASN A 65 -5.99 15.19 8.20
N ALA A 66 -6.83 16.22 8.41
CA ALA A 66 -8.23 15.97 8.73
C ALA A 66 -8.94 15.24 7.58
N ASN A 67 -9.82 14.30 7.94
CA ASN A 67 -10.54 13.35 7.07
C ASN A 67 -9.69 12.24 6.43
N TYR A 68 -8.39 12.20 6.72
CA TYR A 68 -7.57 11.08 6.32
C TYR A 68 -7.86 9.85 7.19
N ALA A 69 -7.99 8.70 6.52
CA ALA A 69 -7.96 7.38 7.12
C ALA A 69 -7.33 6.41 6.11
N ARG A 70 -6.70 5.34 6.61
CA ARG A 70 -6.21 4.24 5.78
C ARG A 70 -7.35 3.68 4.95
N LYS A 71 -7.06 3.24 3.72
CA LYS A 71 -8.00 2.41 2.97
C LYS A 71 -7.76 0.96 3.33
N VAL A 72 -8.85 0.23 3.53
CA VAL A 72 -8.84 -1.21 3.80
C VAL A 72 -9.71 -1.84 2.72
N LEU A 73 -9.11 -2.69 1.89
CA LEU A 73 -9.74 -3.28 0.71
C LEU A 73 -9.79 -4.80 0.90
N THR A 74 -11.00 -5.32 0.96
CA THR A 74 -11.29 -6.76 1.09
C THR A 74 -11.34 -7.45 -0.28
N ASP A 75 -11.61 -8.75 -0.31
CA ASP A 75 -11.86 -9.51 -1.54
C ASP A 75 -12.91 -8.84 -2.45
N ALA A 76 -13.92 -8.22 -1.86
CA ALA A 76 -14.98 -7.53 -2.60
C ALA A 76 -14.56 -6.21 -3.25
N ASP A 77 -13.46 -5.61 -2.79
CA ASP A 77 -12.99 -4.28 -3.19
C ASP A 77 -11.85 -4.32 -4.22
N ILE A 78 -11.23 -5.48 -4.41
CA ILE A 78 -10.07 -5.68 -5.29
C ILE A 78 -10.47 -6.38 -6.60
N VAL A 79 -9.54 -6.44 -7.55
CA VAL A 79 -9.75 -7.20 -8.80
C VAL A 79 -9.17 -8.58 -8.64
N ALA A 80 -9.96 -9.63 -8.92
CA ALA A 80 -9.50 -11.01 -8.80
C ALA A 80 -8.16 -11.23 -9.52
N LEU A 81 -7.22 -11.87 -8.83
CA LEU A 81 -5.88 -12.09 -9.33
C LEU A 81 -5.92 -13.08 -10.49
N ALA A 82 -5.36 -12.69 -11.63
CA ALA A 82 -5.22 -13.58 -12.78
C ALA A 82 -3.88 -13.35 -13.47
N PRO A 83 -3.18 -14.42 -13.88
CA PRO A 83 -2.00 -14.29 -14.73
C PRO A 83 -2.39 -13.74 -16.11
N ASP A 84 -1.63 -12.76 -16.60
CA ASP A 84 -1.70 -12.31 -17.99
C ASP A 84 -0.79 -13.21 -18.83
N HIS A 85 -1.38 -14.24 -19.42
CA HIS A 85 -0.71 -15.18 -20.30
C HIS A 85 -0.30 -14.59 -21.67
N VAL A 86 -0.77 -13.39 -22.02
CA VAL A 86 -0.46 -12.74 -23.30
C VAL A 86 0.79 -11.89 -23.18
N ASN A 87 0.94 -11.18 -22.05
CA ASN A 87 2.06 -10.27 -21.81
C ASN A 87 3.10 -10.83 -20.83
N ASP A 88 2.95 -12.08 -20.40
CA ASP A 88 3.82 -12.76 -19.43
C ASP A 88 3.95 -11.99 -18.11
N LYS A 89 2.81 -11.58 -17.54
CA LYS A 89 2.76 -10.74 -16.34
C LYS A 89 1.87 -11.30 -15.24
N MET A 90 2.21 -10.94 -14.01
CA MET A 90 1.31 -11.00 -12.86
C MET A 90 1.16 -9.59 -12.28
N VAL A 91 -0.06 -9.05 -12.31
CA VAL A 91 -0.36 -7.68 -11.85
C VAL A 91 -1.27 -7.76 -10.63
N CYS A 92 -0.89 -7.09 -9.55
CA CYS A 92 -1.77 -6.88 -8.40
C CYS A 92 -2.40 -5.50 -8.53
N TYR A 93 -3.72 -5.47 -8.70
CA TYR A 93 -4.46 -4.26 -9.06
C TYR A 93 -5.49 -3.90 -8.02
N VAL A 94 -5.51 -2.64 -7.58
CA VAL A 94 -6.61 -2.10 -6.79
C VAL A 94 -7.34 -1.03 -7.61
N PRO A 95 -8.68 -0.99 -7.57
CA PRO A 95 -9.43 0.11 -8.18
C PRO A 95 -9.01 1.47 -7.61
N ASP A 96 -9.30 2.54 -8.35
CA ASP A 96 -9.00 3.91 -7.92
C ASP A 96 -9.58 4.19 -6.53
N GLN A 97 -8.75 4.74 -5.65
CA GLN A 97 -9.13 5.04 -4.28
C GLN A 97 -9.31 6.54 -4.09
N THR A 98 -10.46 6.94 -3.55
CA THR A 98 -10.76 8.35 -3.26
C THR A 98 -10.61 8.63 -1.77
N PHE A 99 -9.67 9.50 -1.42
CA PHE A 99 -9.56 10.11 -0.11
C PHE A 99 -10.35 11.43 -0.15
N ALA A 100 -11.55 11.42 0.43
CA ALA A 100 -12.50 12.51 0.28
C ALA A 100 -12.14 13.71 1.17
N ASN A 101 -12.21 14.92 0.60
CA ASN A 101 -12.13 16.18 1.31
C ASN A 101 -10.93 16.30 2.28
N ILE A 102 -9.73 15.95 1.81
CA ILE A 102 -8.54 15.95 2.67
C ILE A 102 -8.10 17.39 2.89
N THR A 103 -8.19 17.83 4.15
CA THR A 103 -7.86 19.21 4.52
C THR A 103 -6.35 19.45 4.44
N ALA A 104 -5.95 20.68 4.13
CA ALA A 104 -4.56 21.11 4.18
C ALA A 104 -3.89 20.76 5.52
N GLY A 105 -2.62 20.40 5.46
CA GLY A 105 -1.84 19.86 6.58
C GLY A 105 -0.53 19.28 6.07
N ASP A 106 -0.24 18.02 6.40
CA ASP A 106 0.92 17.31 5.89
C ASP A 106 0.86 17.20 4.35
N ASN A 107 2.00 17.41 3.70
CA ASN A 107 2.18 17.01 2.31
C ASN A 107 2.42 15.50 2.25
N TRP A 108 1.81 14.83 1.28
CA TRP A 108 1.94 13.39 1.08
C TRP A 108 3.12 13.14 0.14
N SER A 109 3.94 12.14 0.43
CA SER A 109 5.07 11.75 -0.43
C SER A 109 4.85 10.42 -1.13
N ASN A 110 4.27 9.46 -0.42
CA ASN A 110 4.22 8.07 -0.83
C ASN A 110 2.94 7.40 -0.34
N LEU A 111 2.53 6.37 -1.06
CA LEU A 111 1.55 5.40 -0.58
C LEU A 111 2.28 4.08 -0.30
N VAL A 112 1.98 3.48 0.85
CA VAL A 112 2.44 2.14 1.19
C VAL A 112 1.25 1.21 1.08
N PHE A 113 1.43 0.14 0.31
CA PHE A 113 0.49 -0.96 0.20
C PHE A 113 0.96 -2.06 1.14
N CYS A 114 0.07 -2.51 1.99
CA CYS A 114 0.33 -3.53 2.99
C CYS A 114 -0.67 -4.68 2.87
N TYR A 115 -0.26 -5.86 3.31
CA TYR A 115 -1.13 -6.98 3.57
C TYR A 115 -1.46 -7.02 5.07
N ASP A 116 -2.75 -7.03 5.39
CA ASP A 116 -3.26 -7.25 6.73
C ASP A 116 -3.92 -8.64 6.78
N PRO A 117 -3.42 -9.58 7.60
CA PRO A 117 -4.03 -10.88 7.74
C PRO A 117 -5.31 -10.89 8.60
N ASP A 118 -5.61 -9.84 9.38
CA ASP A 118 -6.77 -9.82 10.26
C ASP A 118 -7.19 -8.38 10.59
N THR A 119 -8.16 -7.87 9.83
CA THR A 119 -8.70 -6.51 10.04
C THR A 119 -9.61 -6.37 11.27
N ALA A 120 -9.99 -7.47 11.92
CA ALA A 120 -10.91 -7.45 13.06
C ALA A 120 -10.19 -7.30 14.41
N GLY A 121 -8.94 -7.78 14.51
CA GLY A 121 -8.18 -7.79 15.76
C GLY A 121 -6.68 -7.49 15.63
N GLY A 122 -6.16 -7.40 14.41
CA GLY A 122 -4.74 -7.20 14.15
C GLY A 122 -4.22 -5.82 14.56
N THR A 123 -2.90 -5.76 14.74
CA THR A 123 -2.16 -4.52 15.01
C THR A 123 -1.18 -4.20 13.88
N ASP A 124 -0.63 -2.99 13.85
CA ASP A 124 0.41 -2.59 12.88
C ASP A 124 1.66 -3.48 12.93
N ALA A 125 1.86 -4.26 14.00
CA ALA A 125 2.95 -5.24 14.11
C ALA A 125 2.69 -6.53 13.31
N GLU A 126 1.45 -6.79 12.89
CA GLU A 126 1.08 -7.98 12.10
C GLU A 126 0.89 -7.63 10.62
N ILE A 127 0.74 -6.35 10.30
CA ILE A 127 0.58 -5.84 8.94
C ILE A 127 1.93 -5.82 8.22
N ILE A 128 1.99 -6.49 7.07
CA ILE A 128 3.22 -6.66 6.28
C ILE A 128 3.26 -5.62 5.15
N PRO A 129 4.27 -4.74 5.08
CA PRO A 129 4.42 -3.79 3.98
C PRO A 129 4.84 -4.53 2.71
N LEU A 130 4.13 -4.28 1.61
CA LEU A 130 4.34 -4.92 0.31
C LEU A 130 5.18 -4.05 -0.61
N THR A 131 4.62 -2.89 -0.99
CA THR A 131 5.27 -1.92 -1.87
C THR A 131 5.10 -0.52 -1.33
N ILE A 132 6.04 0.34 -1.68
CA ILE A 132 5.91 1.78 -1.52
C ILE A 132 5.96 2.41 -2.91
N ASN A 133 4.94 3.19 -3.23
CA ASN A 133 4.79 3.84 -4.52
C ASN A 133 4.87 5.36 -4.32
N ALA A 134 5.51 6.06 -5.27
CA ALA A 134 5.60 7.51 -5.23
C ALA A 134 4.21 8.13 -5.49
N PHE A 135 3.76 9.00 -4.59
CA PHE A 135 2.47 9.65 -4.69
C PHE A 135 2.50 11.00 -3.97
N SER A 136 3.07 11.99 -4.66
CA SER A 136 3.17 13.34 -4.12
C SER A 136 1.86 14.10 -4.29
N LYS A 137 1.28 14.53 -3.16
CA LYS A 137 0.08 15.37 -3.13
C LYS A 137 0.19 16.43 -2.04
N THR A 138 -0.33 17.60 -2.34
CA THR A 138 -0.53 18.68 -1.38
C THR A 138 -2.03 18.81 -1.14
N PRO A 139 -2.54 18.34 0.00
CA PRO A 139 -3.96 18.48 0.30
C PRO A 139 -4.38 19.95 0.39
N ASP A 140 -5.53 20.27 -0.19
CA ASP A 140 -6.09 21.62 -0.27
C ASP A 140 -7.57 21.69 0.17
N GLY A 141 -8.12 20.59 0.68
CA GLY A 141 -9.54 20.44 1.02
C GLY A 141 -10.36 19.70 -0.03
N SER A 142 -9.79 19.41 -1.21
CA SER A 142 -10.43 18.61 -2.25
C SER A 142 -10.21 17.10 -2.07
N ASP A 143 -10.84 16.32 -2.94
CA ASP A 143 -10.63 14.87 -3.00
C ASP A 143 -9.26 14.56 -3.59
N ILE A 144 -8.53 13.67 -2.91
CA ILE A 144 -7.29 13.09 -3.43
C ILE A 144 -7.62 11.74 -4.02
N ILE A 145 -7.45 11.61 -5.33
CA ILE A 145 -7.68 10.35 -6.05
C ILE A 145 -6.34 9.68 -6.29
N MET A 146 -6.20 8.47 -5.74
CA MET A 146 -5.14 7.53 -6.09
C MET A 146 -5.56 6.75 -7.33
N THR A 147 -4.77 6.85 -8.39
CA THR A 147 -4.92 6.02 -9.58
C THR A 147 -3.74 5.07 -9.72
N ALA A 148 -4.01 3.81 -10.07
CA ALA A 148 -3.00 2.78 -10.26
C ALA A 148 -3.29 1.97 -11.53
N PRO A 149 -3.24 2.59 -12.73
CA PRO A 149 -3.68 1.96 -13.97
C PRO A 149 -2.88 0.69 -14.34
N ASN A 150 -1.65 0.55 -13.83
CA ASN A 150 -0.80 -0.62 -14.03
C ASN A 150 -0.72 -1.51 -12.78
N GLY A 151 -1.64 -1.33 -11.82
CA GLY A 151 -1.57 -1.94 -10.50
C GLY A 151 -0.52 -1.30 -9.58
N PHE A 152 -0.46 -1.78 -8.35
CA PHE A 152 0.54 -1.33 -7.36
C PHE A 152 1.81 -2.21 -7.35
N TYR A 153 1.72 -3.38 -7.99
CA TYR A 153 2.80 -4.33 -8.18
C TYR A 153 2.63 -5.07 -9.52
N GLU A 154 3.74 -5.26 -10.23
CA GLU A 154 3.83 -6.04 -11.46
C GLU A 154 5.06 -6.95 -11.36
N ALA A 155 4.87 -8.25 -11.59
CA ALA A 155 5.94 -9.19 -11.85
C ALA A 155 5.93 -9.54 -13.34
N THR A 156 7.08 -9.40 -13.99
CA THR A 156 7.27 -9.77 -15.40
C THR A 156 8.50 -10.64 -15.55
N ASP A 157 8.69 -11.14 -16.76
CA ASP A 157 9.87 -11.87 -17.22
C ASP A 157 11.17 -11.03 -17.27
N ALA A 158 11.09 -9.72 -17.03
CA ALA A 158 12.26 -8.85 -17.05
C ALA A 158 13.22 -9.20 -15.88
N PRO A 159 14.51 -9.47 -16.15
CA PRO A 159 15.50 -9.81 -15.11
C PRO A 159 15.82 -8.63 -14.18
#